data_AF-A0AAX7UUD8-F1
#
_entry.id   AF-A0AAX7UUD8-F1
#
_cell.length_a   1.000
_cell.length_b   1.000
_cell.length_c   1.000
_cell.angle_alpha   90.00
_cell.angle_beta   90.00
_cell.angle_gamma   90.00
#
_symmetry.space_group_name_H-M   'P 1'
#
loop_
_entity.id
_entity.type
_entity.pdbx_description
1 polymer ?
#
loop_
_entity_poly.entity_id
_entity_poly.type
_entity_poly.pdbx_seq_one_letter_code
_entity_poly.pdbx_strand_id
1 'polypeptide(L)'
;MSHSGSLDLDRYTSLDKSRRPNSRSQARTLARSGDVLCDFCTTKKQKAEKSCLVCLASYCETHVQSHYNYPTLMKHKLVKATGQMREKLCAQHDKLLEAFCRTDETSVCVLCMMDEHKHHDIVPAGTERTEKQKQLSVTLHKSQQRIDQRVKKWQDLRQAVESLKHSAQTVLEENERIFTELLLSIERKYIEVKEMIRTHERTTVTQAETLLDRLEEEITLLKKKHNDLELLSHTDDHIHFLQSWQSLSGPSGYEDLNKIRVAPYYSFDATKRAISALKLQVEEVSKVEMSKISGAVKEVHITEENEERKSRRESVLREEPKIREEPRAREDFLRCVVQG
;
A
#
# COMPACT_ATOMS: atom_id res chain seq x y z
N MET A 1 -2.23 -8.31 12.60
CA MET A 1 -1.22 -7.30 13.02
C MET A 1 -0.94 -6.43 11.82
N SER A 2 -1.40 -5.18 11.83
CA SER A 2 -1.13 -4.23 10.75
C SER A 2 -1.12 -2.83 11.35
N HIS A 3 0.07 -2.31 11.58
CA HIS A 3 0.27 -0.95 12.05
C HIS A 3 -0.11 0.04 10.94
N SER A 4 -1.22 0.75 11.13
CA SER A 4 -1.58 1.93 10.35
C SER A 4 -0.69 3.10 10.79
N GLY A 5 0.33 3.42 9.99
CA GLY A 5 1.09 4.66 10.13
C GLY A 5 0.22 5.85 9.73
N SER A 6 -0.56 6.38 10.67
CA SER A 6 -1.14 7.72 10.55
C SER A 6 -0.01 8.72 10.78
N LEU A 7 0.38 9.45 9.72
CA LEU A 7 1.09 10.70 9.92
C LEU A 7 0.04 11.73 10.38
N ASP A 8 -0.17 11.79 11.69
CA ASP A 8 -1.02 12.78 12.35
C ASP A 8 -0.45 14.19 12.08
N LEU A 9 -1.07 14.89 11.14
CA LEU A 9 -0.83 16.30 10.86
C LEU A 9 -1.65 17.22 11.79
N ASP A 10 -2.08 16.72 12.96
CA ASP A 10 -2.82 17.52 13.96
C ASP A 10 -1.91 18.10 15.06
N ARG A 11 -0.59 17.90 14.98
CA ARG A 11 0.34 18.39 16.02
C ARG A 11 0.69 19.88 15.92
N TYR A 12 0.18 20.63 14.93
CA TYR A 12 0.55 22.05 14.74
C TYR A 12 -0.50 23.09 15.16
N THR A 13 -1.63 22.68 15.73
CA THR A 13 -2.67 23.62 16.18
C THR A 13 -3.33 23.17 17.49
N SER A 14 -2.59 23.18 18.59
CA SER A 14 -3.13 23.33 19.96
C SER A 14 -2.01 23.37 21.00
N LEU A 15 -1.39 24.54 21.16
CA LEU A 15 -0.80 24.93 22.44
C LEU A 15 -1.39 26.28 22.83
N ASP A 16 -2.70 26.31 23.05
CA ASP A 16 -3.26 27.31 23.94
C ASP A 16 -4.56 26.82 24.58
N LYS A 17 -4.73 27.19 25.85
CA LYS A 17 -5.84 26.88 26.78
C LYS A 17 -5.78 25.54 27.53
N SER A 18 -5.18 25.58 28.72
CA SER A 18 -5.95 25.40 29.97
C SER A 18 -5.13 25.80 31.20
N ARG A 19 -5.53 26.87 31.90
CA ARG A 19 -5.26 27.05 33.34
C ARG A 19 -6.29 28.01 33.94
N ARG A 20 -7.12 27.49 34.85
CA ARG A 20 -8.03 28.25 35.71
C ARG A 20 -7.26 28.94 36.87
N PRO A 21 -7.82 30.00 37.48
CA PRO A 21 -7.06 30.95 38.28
C PRO A 21 -7.12 30.63 39.78
N ASN A 22 -6.06 30.94 40.53
CA ASN A 22 -6.22 31.53 41.86
C ASN A 22 -4.99 32.27 42.40
N SER A 23 -5.28 33.44 42.97
CA SER A 23 -4.62 34.19 44.05
C SER A 23 -3.23 34.86 43.89
N ARG A 24 -3.31 36.21 43.96
CA ARG A 24 -2.47 37.22 44.64
C ARG A 24 -1.08 37.62 44.10
N SER A 25 -1.07 38.88 43.64
CA SER A 25 -0.06 39.93 43.83
C SER A 25 1.41 39.61 43.55
N GLN A 26 1.84 39.93 42.33
CA GLN A 26 2.92 40.88 42.04
C GLN A 26 2.99 41.00 40.52
N ALA A 27 3.12 42.22 39.99
CA ALA A 27 3.29 42.47 38.56
C ALA A 27 4.58 41.78 38.08
N ARG A 28 4.43 40.54 37.58
CA ARG A 28 5.51 39.67 37.13
C ARG A 28 5.77 39.96 35.65
N THR A 29 6.64 40.92 35.36
CA THR A 29 7.23 41.05 34.02
C THR A 29 8.36 40.01 33.89
N LEU A 30 7.99 38.74 33.68
CA LEU A 30 8.92 37.72 33.23
C LEU A 30 9.15 37.92 31.72
N ALA A 31 10.40 38.13 31.33
CA ALA A 31 10.80 38.26 29.93
C ALA A 31 10.32 37.03 29.14
N ARG A 32 9.57 37.25 28.06
CA ARG A 32 9.13 36.21 27.13
C ARG A 32 10.30 35.82 26.23
N SER A 33 10.25 34.62 25.64
CA SER A 33 11.20 34.23 24.60
C SER A 33 11.20 35.29 23.48
N GLY A 34 12.35 35.94 23.26
CA GLY A 34 12.53 37.04 22.31
C GLY A 34 12.60 38.45 22.89
N ASP A 35 12.44 38.64 24.21
CA ASP A 35 12.64 39.96 24.83
C ASP A 35 14.13 40.33 24.95
N VAL A 36 14.47 41.57 24.59
CA VAL A 36 15.81 42.14 24.79
C VAL A 36 15.96 42.51 26.26
N LEU A 37 17.05 42.09 26.89
CA LEU A 37 17.30 42.32 28.31
C LEU A 37 18.14 43.59 28.53
N CYS A 38 18.01 44.19 29.72
CA CYS A 38 18.80 45.35 30.11
C CYS A 38 20.23 44.95 30.50
N ASP A 39 21.22 45.65 29.94
CA ASP A 39 22.64 45.35 30.15
C ASP A 39 23.12 45.75 31.56
N PHE A 40 22.51 46.77 32.16
CA PHE A 40 22.92 47.34 33.45
C PHE A 40 22.26 46.71 34.67
N CYS A 41 21.21 45.91 34.49
CA CYS A 41 20.65 45.12 35.61
C CYS A 41 21.63 44.02 36.01
N THR A 42 22.05 43.99 37.28
CA THR A 42 23.06 43.05 37.79
C THR A 42 22.44 41.78 38.38
N THR A 43 21.40 41.90 39.20
CA THR A 43 20.79 40.76 39.91
C THR A 43 19.63 40.14 39.13
N LYS A 44 18.66 40.95 38.72
CA LYS A 44 17.48 40.51 37.96
C LYS A 44 17.35 41.31 36.68
N LYS A 45 17.79 40.71 35.55
CA LYS A 45 17.70 41.32 34.22
C LYS A 45 16.25 41.69 33.89
N GLN A 46 15.99 42.98 33.79
CA GLN A 46 14.69 43.50 33.35
C GLN A 46 14.63 43.53 31.84
N LYS A 47 13.42 43.52 31.29
CA LYS A 47 13.19 43.80 29.87
C LYS A 47 13.69 45.22 29.54
N ALA A 48 14.46 45.34 28.48
CA ALA A 48 14.87 46.64 27.95
C ALA A 48 13.71 47.30 27.20
N GLU A 49 13.57 48.60 27.39
CA GLU A 49 12.59 49.43 26.68
C GLU A 49 13.23 50.20 25.53
N LYS A 50 14.47 50.67 25.75
CA LYS A 50 15.24 51.43 24.78
C LYS A 50 16.64 50.87 24.61
N SER A 51 17.19 51.01 23.42
CA SER A 51 18.61 50.80 23.15
C SER A 51 19.22 52.12 22.72
N CYS A 52 20.42 52.43 23.21
CA CYS A 52 21.16 53.64 22.85
C CYS A 52 22.15 53.33 21.73
N LEU A 53 22.02 54.02 20.59
CA LEU A 53 22.88 53.80 19.44
C LEU A 53 24.33 54.31 19.63
N VAL A 54 24.56 55.12 20.67
CA VAL A 54 25.89 55.64 21.02
C VAL A 54 26.56 54.75 22.07
N CYS A 55 25.82 54.34 23.11
CA CYS A 55 26.35 53.48 24.18
C CYS A 55 26.37 51.99 23.80
N LEU A 56 25.69 51.61 22.71
CA LEU A 56 25.55 50.23 22.22
C LEU A 56 25.01 49.26 23.27
N ALA A 57 24.15 49.78 24.14
CA ALA A 57 23.57 49.06 25.24
C ALA A 57 22.05 49.26 25.31
N SER A 58 21.38 48.30 25.94
CA SER A 58 19.94 48.23 26.12
C SER A 58 19.58 48.49 27.59
N TYR A 59 18.57 49.33 27.80
CA TYR A 59 18.20 49.90 29.08
C TYR A 59 16.73 49.58 29.37
N CYS A 60 16.44 49.07 30.57
CA CYS A 60 15.08 49.05 31.10
C CYS A 60 14.63 50.46 31.50
N GLU A 61 13.34 50.61 31.80
CA GLU A 61 12.71 51.90 32.13
C GLU A 61 13.46 52.71 33.20
N THR A 62 14.01 52.03 34.20
CA THR A 62 14.79 52.67 35.27
C THR A 62 16.16 53.13 34.78
N HIS A 63 16.90 52.29 34.05
CA HIS A 63 18.26 52.60 33.63
C HIS A 63 18.31 53.59 32.46
N VAL A 64 17.26 53.69 31.65
CA VAL A 64 17.19 54.67 30.56
C VAL A 64 17.00 56.10 31.09
N GLN A 65 16.52 56.29 32.33
CA GLN A 65 16.33 57.63 32.91
C GLN A 65 17.62 58.46 32.92
N SER A 66 18.78 57.81 33.02
CA SER A 66 20.08 58.48 32.91
C SER A 66 20.24 59.22 31.57
N HIS A 67 19.69 58.70 30.48
CA HIS A 67 19.69 59.35 29.17
C HIS A 67 18.76 60.57 29.10
N TYR A 68 17.76 60.69 29.96
CA TYR A 68 16.87 61.85 29.98
C TYR A 68 17.32 62.91 30.99
N ASN A 69 17.99 62.51 32.06
CA ASN A 69 18.31 63.39 33.19
C ASN A 69 19.71 64.02 33.10
N TYR A 70 20.64 63.41 32.37
CA TYR A 70 22.00 63.94 32.22
C TYR A 70 22.17 64.69 30.88
N PRO A 71 22.53 65.99 30.88
CA PRO A 71 22.64 66.80 29.66
C PRO A 71 23.57 66.22 28.58
N THR A 72 24.61 65.48 28.98
CA THR A 72 25.55 64.82 28.06
C THR A 72 24.92 63.63 27.34
N LEU A 73 24.01 62.91 28.00
CA LEU A 73 23.37 61.70 27.48
C LEU A 73 22.04 61.97 26.76
N MET A 74 21.42 63.13 26.99
CA MET A 74 20.18 63.56 26.31
C MET A 74 20.32 63.67 24.79
N LYS A 75 21.55 63.90 24.31
CA LYS A 75 21.84 63.96 22.87
C LYS A 75 21.94 62.57 22.23
N HIS A 76 22.01 61.50 23.02
CA HIS A 76 22.14 60.16 22.49
C HIS A 76 20.82 59.70 21.85
N LYS A 77 20.91 59.12 20.66
CA LYS A 77 19.74 58.59 19.95
C LYS A 77 19.29 57.27 20.59
N LEU A 78 18.16 57.31 21.27
CA LEU A 78 17.48 56.14 21.81
C LEU A 78 16.47 55.59 20.79
N VAL A 79 16.50 54.29 20.56
CA VAL A 79 15.54 53.56 19.72
C VAL A 79 14.78 52.53 20.56
N LYS A 80 13.66 52.00 20.04
CA LYS A 80 12.96 50.87 20.68
C LYS A 80 13.95 49.74 20.92
N ALA A 81 13.94 49.13 22.11
CA ALA A 81 14.86 48.05 22.44
C ALA A 81 14.93 46.98 21.36
N THR A 82 16.15 46.63 20.99
CA THR A 82 16.44 45.76 19.86
C THR A 82 17.68 44.94 20.22
N GLY A 83 17.64 43.65 19.91
CA GLY A 83 18.81 42.80 20.01
C GLY A 83 19.87 43.24 19.01
N GLN A 84 21.10 42.78 19.20
CA GLN A 84 22.16 42.83 18.18
C GLN A 84 22.61 44.26 17.81
N MET A 85 22.88 45.13 18.80
CA MET A 85 23.37 46.51 18.55
C MET A 85 24.68 46.60 17.80
N ARG A 86 25.57 45.62 18.00
CA ARG A 86 26.83 45.54 17.26
C ARG A 86 26.62 45.26 15.77
N GLU A 87 25.61 44.50 15.39
CA GLU A 87 25.31 44.17 13.98
C GLU A 87 24.74 45.38 13.20
N LYS A 88 24.36 46.46 13.89
CA LYS A 88 23.89 47.70 13.26
C LYS A 88 25.01 48.71 12.99
N LEU A 89 26.23 48.37 13.38
CA LEU A 89 27.42 49.19 13.14
C LEU A 89 28.27 48.56 12.04
N CYS A 90 28.92 49.43 11.27
CA CYS A 90 29.98 49.03 10.38
C CYS A 90 31.18 48.53 11.19
N ALA A 91 31.63 47.32 10.89
CA ALA A 91 32.74 46.70 11.59
C ALA A 91 34.08 47.43 11.41
N GLN A 92 34.26 48.18 10.32
CA GLN A 92 35.50 48.93 10.06
C GLN A 92 35.50 50.33 10.69
N HIS A 93 34.32 50.96 10.77
CA HIS A 93 34.20 52.40 11.02
C HIS A 93 33.49 52.76 12.33
N ASP A 94 32.90 51.76 13.01
CA ASP A 94 32.06 51.94 14.21
C ASP A 94 30.95 53.00 14.03
N LYS A 95 30.49 53.18 12.79
CA LYS A 95 29.37 54.06 12.42
C LYS A 95 28.13 53.24 12.08
N LEU A 96 26.94 53.82 12.27
CA LEU A 96 25.67 53.16 11.96
C LEU A 96 25.56 52.82 10.47
N LEU A 97 25.02 51.63 10.20
CA LEU A 97 24.65 51.18 8.87
C LEU A 97 23.30 51.79 8.49
N GLU A 98 23.33 52.96 7.84
CA GLU A 98 22.13 53.74 7.48
C GLU A 98 21.79 53.67 5.98
N ALA A 99 22.68 53.10 5.16
CA ALA A 99 22.52 52.92 3.73
C ALA A 99 22.72 51.46 3.30
N PHE A 100 22.30 51.13 2.08
CA PHE A 100 22.47 49.81 1.48
C PHE A 100 23.09 49.96 0.09
N CYS A 101 24.20 49.27 -0.13
CA CYS A 101 24.84 49.14 -1.43
C CYS A 101 24.15 47.99 -2.18
N ARG A 102 23.46 48.29 -3.28
CA ARG A 102 22.79 47.29 -4.12
C ARG A 102 23.76 46.50 -4.98
N THR A 103 24.89 47.11 -5.35
CA THR A 103 25.94 46.45 -6.14
C THR A 103 26.54 45.27 -5.37
N ASP A 104 26.78 45.45 -4.07
CA ASP A 104 27.41 44.42 -3.22
C ASP A 104 26.41 43.70 -2.31
N GLU A 105 25.13 44.08 -2.34
CA GLU A 105 24.07 43.59 -1.46
C GLU A 105 24.37 43.69 0.05
N THR A 106 25.05 44.75 0.47
CA THR A 106 25.47 44.96 1.86
C THR A 106 24.97 46.27 2.46
N SER A 107 24.77 46.28 3.78
CA SER A 107 24.48 47.52 4.50
C SER A 107 25.79 48.26 4.79
N VAL A 108 25.82 49.58 4.56
CA VAL A 108 27.03 50.40 4.62
C VAL A 108 26.82 51.65 5.49
N CYS A 109 27.90 52.15 6.09
CA CYS A 109 27.89 53.40 6.84
C CYS A 109 28.38 54.59 5.99
N VAL A 110 28.28 55.81 6.52
CA VAL A 110 28.67 57.03 5.80
C VAL A 110 30.11 57.06 5.31
N LEU A 111 31.06 56.46 6.03
CA LEU A 111 32.45 56.42 5.60
C LEU A 111 32.67 55.41 4.46
N CYS A 112 32.05 54.24 4.53
CA CYS A 112 32.03 53.25 3.43
C CYS A 112 31.47 53.85 2.13
N MET A 113 30.44 54.69 2.23
CA MET A 113 29.85 55.35 1.05
C MET A 113 30.81 56.33 0.36
N MET A 114 31.77 56.91 1.10
CA MET A 114 32.70 57.91 0.58
C MET A 114 34.02 57.32 0.06
N ASP A 115 34.31 56.07 0.44
CA ASP A 115 35.55 55.37 0.13
C ASP A 115 35.28 54.15 -0.76
N GLU A 116 35.22 52.94 -0.18
CA GLU A 116 35.10 51.66 -0.90
C GLU A 116 33.90 51.57 -1.85
N HIS A 117 32.75 52.16 -1.49
CA HIS A 117 31.51 52.07 -2.29
C HIS A 117 31.20 53.35 -3.09
N LYS A 118 32.14 54.29 -3.21
CA LYS A 118 31.92 55.63 -3.80
C LYS A 118 31.25 55.63 -5.18
N HIS A 119 31.43 54.57 -5.96
CA HIS A 119 30.91 54.44 -7.33
C HIS A 119 29.83 53.35 -7.47
N HIS A 120 29.29 52.83 -6.37
CA HIS A 120 28.26 51.80 -6.38
C HIS A 120 26.84 52.40 -6.28
N ASP A 121 25.82 51.59 -6.59
CA ASP A 121 24.43 51.99 -6.39
C ASP A 121 24.09 51.93 -4.90
N ILE A 122 24.15 53.07 -4.23
CA ILE A 122 23.86 53.21 -2.80
C ILE A 122 22.53 53.94 -2.61
N VAL A 123 21.65 53.34 -1.83
CA VAL A 123 20.37 53.93 -1.43
C VAL A 123 20.24 53.96 0.10
N PRO A 124 19.43 54.87 0.67
CA PRO A 124 19.10 54.80 2.09
C PRO A 124 18.50 53.44 2.46
N ALA A 125 18.88 52.88 3.61
CA ALA A 125 18.42 51.54 4.02
C ALA A 125 16.88 51.46 4.15
N GLY A 126 16.22 52.56 4.52
CA GLY A 126 14.76 52.65 4.55
C GLY A 126 14.11 52.51 3.17
N THR A 127 14.75 53.03 2.13
CA THR A 127 14.28 52.91 0.73
C THR A 127 14.41 51.48 0.25
N GLU A 128 15.57 50.85 0.44
CA GLU A 128 15.78 49.46 0.03
C GLU A 128 14.88 48.50 0.79
N ARG A 129 14.70 48.71 2.10
CA ARG A 129 13.76 47.93 2.90
C ARG A 129 12.36 47.97 2.32
N THR A 130 11.88 49.14 1.90
CA THR A 130 10.54 49.27 1.29
C THR A 130 10.42 48.43 0.02
N GLU A 131 11.46 48.39 -0.81
CA GLU A 131 11.47 47.61 -2.05
C GLU A 131 11.56 46.09 -1.77
N LYS A 132 12.49 45.67 -0.90
CA LYS A 132 12.59 44.26 -0.45
C LYS A 132 11.32 43.80 0.28
N GLN A 133 10.62 44.69 0.99
CA GLN A 133 9.35 44.38 1.64
C GLN A 133 8.24 44.05 0.62
N LYS A 134 8.21 44.72 -0.54
CA LYS A 134 7.29 44.36 -1.64
C LYS A 134 7.66 42.99 -2.22
N GLN A 135 8.95 42.74 -2.47
CA GLN A 135 9.43 41.44 -2.96
C GLN A 135 9.11 40.30 -1.99
N LEU A 136 9.24 40.55 -0.69
CA LEU A 136 8.85 39.61 0.37
C LEU A 136 7.36 39.29 0.30
N SER A 137 6.50 40.29 0.13
CA SER A 137 5.04 40.07 0.00
C SER A 137 4.71 39.18 -1.20
N VAL A 138 5.32 39.42 -2.36
CA VAL A 138 5.15 38.57 -3.55
C VAL A 138 5.66 37.15 -3.31
N THR A 139 6.80 37.00 -2.64
CA THR A 139 7.39 35.70 -2.34
C THR A 139 6.53 34.91 -1.35
N LEU A 140 5.99 35.57 -0.33
CA LEU A 140 5.04 34.98 0.62
C LEU A 140 3.77 34.50 -0.08
N HIS A 141 3.20 35.31 -0.99
CA HIS A 141 2.05 34.92 -1.78
C HIS A 141 2.34 33.69 -2.66
N LYS A 142 3.48 33.67 -3.38
CA LYS A 142 3.90 32.51 -4.18
C LYS A 142 4.10 31.26 -3.32
N SER A 143 4.67 31.42 -2.12
CA SER A 143 4.85 30.32 -1.18
C SER A 143 3.50 29.77 -0.72
N GLN A 144 2.55 30.65 -0.36
CA GLN A 144 1.20 30.24 0.04
C GLN A 144 0.48 29.51 -1.08
N GLN A 145 0.54 30.02 -2.31
CA GLN A 145 -0.05 29.35 -3.47
C GLN A 145 0.52 27.94 -3.68
N ARG A 146 1.83 27.75 -3.48
CA ARG A 146 2.46 26.42 -3.55
C ARG A 146 1.98 25.50 -2.44
N ILE A 147 1.78 26.02 -1.23
CA ILE A 147 1.22 25.26 -0.11
C ILE A 147 -0.19 24.80 -0.48
N ASP A 148 -1.04 25.70 -0.93
CA ASP A 148 -2.44 25.40 -1.29
C ASP A 148 -2.52 24.35 -2.40
N GLN A 149 -1.66 24.46 -3.43
CA GLN A 149 -1.54 23.45 -4.48
C GLN A 149 -1.11 22.07 -3.94
N ARG A 150 -0.22 22.02 -2.95
CA ARG A 150 0.24 20.76 -2.35
C ARG A 150 -0.82 20.16 -1.44
N VAL A 151 -1.55 20.98 -0.69
CA VAL A 151 -2.70 20.55 0.11
C VAL A 151 -3.76 19.94 -0.79
N LYS A 152 -4.11 20.60 -1.90
CA LYS A 152 -5.07 20.06 -2.87
C LYS A 152 -4.61 18.70 -3.43
N LYS A 153 -3.37 18.60 -3.92
CA LYS A 153 -2.82 17.32 -4.42
C LYS A 153 -2.80 16.23 -3.35
N TRP A 154 -2.55 16.59 -2.10
CA TRP A 154 -2.61 15.63 -0.99
C TRP A 154 -4.04 15.14 -0.75
N GLN A 155 -5.04 16.02 -0.81
CA GLN A 155 -6.45 15.64 -0.72
C GLN A 155 -6.86 14.72 -1.88
N ASP A 156 -6.52 15.07 -3.12
CA ASP A 156 -6.81 14.26 -4.31
C ASP A 156 -6.19 12.85 -4.19
N LEU A 157 -4.92 12.75 -3.79
CA LEU A 157 -4.24 11.47 -3.57
C LEU A 157 -4.85 10.66 -2.44
N ARG A 158 -5.22 11.32 -1.33
CA ARG A 158 -5.85 10.65 -0.20
C ARG A 158 -7.20 10.04 -0.62
N GLN A 159 -8.02 10.80 -1.34
CA GLN A 159 -9.29 10.31 -1.86
C GLN A 159 -9.09 9.15 -2.84
N ALA A 160 -8.09 9.22 -3.72
CA ALA A 160 -7.77 8.12 -4.64
C ALA A 160 -7.36 6.83 -3.89
N VAL A 161 -6.56 6.95 -2.83
CA VAL A 161 -6.19 5.81 -1.96
C VAL A 161 -7.41 5.21 -1.27
N GLU A 162 -8.27 6.04 -0.69
CA GLU A 162 -9.49 5.58 0.00
C GLU A 162 -10.47 4.92 -0.98
N SER A 163 -10.64 5.51 -2.16
CA SER A 163 -11.47 4.94 -3.24
C SER A 163 -10.93 3.60 -3.74
N LEU A 164 -9.61 3.47 -3.94
CA LEU A 164 -9.00 2.21 -4.34
C LEU A 164 -9.22 1.11 -3.29
N LYS A 165 -9.04 1.44 -2.01
CA LYS A 165 -9.30 0.49 -0.91
C LYS A 165 -10.74 0.01 -0.92
N HIS A 166 -11.70 0.92 -1.07
CA HIS A 166 -13.11 0.57 -1.13
C HIS A 166 -13.43 -0.30 -2.35
N SER A 167 -12.95 0.10 -3.53
CA SER A 167 -13.12 -0.67 -4.77
C SER A 167 -12.54 -2.08 -4.66
N ALA A 168 -11.35 -2.24 -4.07
CA ALA A 168 -10.73 -3.54 -3.86
C ALA A 168 -11.58 -4.42 -2.93
N GLN A 169 -12.11 -3.85 -1.85
CA GLN A 169 -12.98 -4.56 -0.92
C GLN A 169 -14.27 -5.05 -1.60
N THR A 170 -14.92 -4.19 -2.39
CA THR A 170 -16.12 -4.57 -3.16
C THR A 170 -15.83 -5.74 -4.12
N VAL A 171 -14.70 -5.71 -4.82
CA VAL A 171 -14.30 -6.81 -5.71
C VAL A 171 -14.00 -8.09 -4.92
N LEU A 172 -13.41 -8.01 -3.73
CA LEU A 172 -13.16 -9.19 -2.89
C LEU A 172 -14.46 -9.85 -2.40
N GLU A 173 -15.44 -9.06 -1.98
CA GLU A 173 -16.76 -9.55 -1.56
C GLU A 173 -17.51 -10.21 -2.73
N GLU A 174 -17.46 -9.58 -3.90
CA GLU A 174 -18.06 -10.14 -5.11
C GLU A 174 -17.34 -11.42 -5.56
N ASN A 175 -16.01 -11.47 -5.46
CA ASN A 175 -15.24 -12.67 -5.73
C ASN A 175 -15.64 -13.81 -4.80
N GLU A 176 -15.76 -13.55 -3.50
CA GLU A 176 -16.19 -14.55 -2.51
C GLU A 176 -17.57 -15.12 -2.87
N ARG A 177 -18.52 -14.26 -3.25
CA ARG A 177 -19.85 -14.66 -3.71
C ARG A 177 -19.77 -15.56 -4.95
N ILE A 178 -19.07 -15.14 -5.99
CA ILE A 178 -18.95 -15.88 -7.26
C ILE A 178 -18.30 -17.25 -7.03
N PHE A 179 -17.18 -17.32 -6.30
CA PHE A 179 -16.50 -18.58 -6.04
C PHE A 179 -17.33 -19.54 -5.18
N THR A 180 -18.12 -19.01 -4.24
CA THR A 180 -19.06 -19.80 -3.46
C THR A 180 -20.14 -20.41 -4.34
N GLU A 181 -20.75 -19.62 -5.25
CA GLU A 181 -21.76 -20.12 -6.20
C GLU A 181 -21.19 -21.20 -7.13
N LEU A 182 -19.96 -21.03 -7.61
CA LEU A 182 -19.27 -22.03 -8.43
C LEU A 182 -19.03 -23.34 -7.66
N LEU A 183 -18.57 -23.27 -6.42
CA LEU A 183 -18.34 -24.45 -5.59
C LEU A 183 -19.64 -25.23 -5.36
N LEU A 184 -20.73 -24.52 -5.01
CA LEU A 184 -22.06 -25.12 -4.83
C LEU A 184 -22.60 -25.72 -6.13
N SER A 185 -22.30 -25.12 -7.28
CA SER A 185 -22.66 -25.68 -8.58
C SER A 185 -21.95 -27.01 -8.84
N ILE A 186 -20.64 -27.08 -8.59
CA ILE A 186 -19.84 -28.31 -8.74
C ILE A 186 -20.32 -29.39 -7.75
N GLU A 187 -20.62 -29.02 -6.52
CA GLU A 187 -21.14 -29.94 -5.51
C GLU A 187 -22.50 -30.53 -5.92
N ARG A 188 -23.43 -29.70 -6.43
CA ARG A 188 -24.70 -30.19 -6.99
C ARG A 188 -24.47 -31.18 -8.12
N LYS A 189 -23.55 -30.90 -9.04
CA LYS A 189 -23.20 -31.81 -10.15
C LYS A 189 -22.60 -33.12 -9.67
N TYR A 190 -21.78 -33.09 -8.61
CA TYR A 190 -21.28 -34.31 -7.97
C TYR A 190 -22.42 -35.17 -7.42
N ILE A 191 -23.41 -34.56 -6.74
CA ILE A 191 -24.57 -35.27 -6.20
C ILE A 191 -25.41 -35.88 -7.34
N GLU A 192 -25.66 -35.12 -8.42
CA GLU A 192 -26.37 -35.62 -9.61
C GLU A 192 -25.69 -36.87 -10.19
N VAL A 193 -24.37 -36.82 -10.41
CA VAL A 193 -23.61 -37.96 -10.95
C VAL A 193 -23.64 -39.16 -10.02
N LYS A 194 -23.51 -38.95 -8.71
CA LYS A 194 -23.60 -40.00 -7.70
C LYS A 194 -24.95 -40.70 -7.73
N GLU A 195 -26.04 -39.95 -7.86
CA GLU A 195 -27.38 -40.54 -7.90
C GLU A 195 -27.67 -41.27 -9.21
N MET A 196 -27.17 -40.77 -10.34
CA MET A 196 -27.23 -41.50 -11.63
C MET A 196 -26.57 -42.88 -11.54
N ILE A 197 -25.38 -42.96 -10.93
CA ILE A 197 -24.66 -44.24 -10.76
C ILE A 197 -25.46 -45.19 -9.87
N ARG A 198 -25.91 -44.72 -8.70
CA ARG A 198 -26.67 -45.55 -7.74
C ARG A 198 -28.00 -46.05 -8.29
N THR A 199 -28.71 -45.19 -9.02
CA THR A 199 -29.99 -45.56 -9.64
C THR A 199 -29.77 -46.64 -10.68
N HIS A 200 -28.78 -46.45 -11.56
CA HIS A 200 -28.48 -47.44 -12.59
C HIS A 200 -27.98 -48.77 -12.00
N GLU A 201 -27.10 -48.72 -11.00
CA GLU A 201 -26.64 -49.90 -10.25
C GLU A 201 -27.83 -50.69 -9.71
N ARG A 202 -28.70 -50.04 -8.94
CA ARG A 202 -29.87 -50.68 -8.32
C ARG A 202 -30.76 -51.35 -9.36
N THR A 203 -31.12 -50.65 -10.43
CA THR A 203 -31.96 -51.21 -11.49
C THR A 203 -31.32 -52.43 -12.16
N THR A 204 -30.01 -52.35 -12.47
CA THR A 204 -29.29 -53.45 -13.12
C THR A 204 -29.16 -54.66 -12.21
N VAL A 205 -28.87 -54.44 -10.93
CA VAL A 205 -28.75 -55.50 -9.93
C VAL A 205 -30.11 -56.18 -9.71
N THR A 206 -31.19 -55.43 -9.50
CA THR A 206 -32.53 -56.03 -9.33
C THR A 206 -32.96 -56.86 -10.55
N GLN A 207 -32.64 -56.41 -11.76
CA GLN A 207 -32.89 -57.20 -12.98
C GLN A 207 -32.08 -58.49 -13.00
N ALA A 208 -30.80 -58.44 -12.61
CA ALA A 208 -29.94 -59.62 -12.55
C ALA A 208 -30.39 -60.61 -11.45
N GLU A 209 -30.75 -60.12 -10.26
CA GLU A 209 -31.29 -60.93 -9.15
C GLU A 209 -32.56 -61.66 -9.57
N THR A 210 -33.49 -60.98 -10.25
CA THR A 210 -34.72 -61.61 -10.77
C THR A 210 -34.41 -62.78 -11.73
N LEU A 211 -33.35 -62.65 -12.54
CA LEU A 211 -32.92 -63.72 -13.44
C LEU A 211 -32.23 -64.87 -12.68
N LEU A 212 -31.45 -64.55 -11.64
CA LEU A 212 -30.83 -65.54 -10.78
C LEU A 212 -31.88 -66.39 -10.05
N ASP A 213 -32.90 -65.76 -9.47
CA ASP A 213 -33.99 -66.45 -8.78
C ASP A 213 -34.72 -67.41 -9.73
N ARG A 214 -35.02 -66.97 -10.97
CA ARG A 214 -35.63 -67.81 -12.01
C ARG A 214 -34.75 -69.01 -12.39
N LEU A 215 -33.44 -68.78 -12.54
CA LEU A 215 -32.49 -69.85 -12.86
C LEU A 215 -32.36 -70.85 -11.71
N GLU A 216 -32.37 -70.38 -10.46
CA GLU A 216 -32.35 -71.25 -9.29
C GLU A 216 -33.60 -72.14 -9.24
N GLU A 217 -34.79 -71.57 -9.45
CA GLU A 217 -36.04 -72.32 -9.53
C GLU A 217 -35.98 -73.39 -10.64
N GLU A 218 -35.56 -73.03 -11.86
CA GLU A 218 -35.46 -73.97 -12.98
C GLU A 218 -34.44 -75.10 -12.68
N ILE A 219 -33.30 -74.79 -12.06
CA ILE A 219 -32.32 -75.79 -11.65
C ILE A 219 -32.94 -76.78 -10.64
N THR A 220 -33.71 -76.30 -9.66
CA THR A 220 -34.35 -77.19 -8.67
C THR A 220 -35.35 -78.14 -9.32
N LEU A 221 -36.15 -77.64 -10.26
CA LEU A 221 -37.13 -78.42 -11.01
C LEU A 221 -36.48 -79.43 -11.95
N LEU A 222 -35.40 -79.03 -12.63
CA LEU A 222 -34.61 -79.92 -13.48
C LEU A 222 -33.95 -81.04 -12.66
N LYS A 223 -33.39 -80.72 -11.49
CA LYS A 223 -32.84 -81.73 -10.55
C LYS A 223 -33.91 -82.72 -10.10
N LYS A 224 -35.11 -82.24 -9.75
CA LYS A 224 -36.23 -83.10 -9.38
C LYS A 224 -36.61 -84.04 -10.53
N LYS A 225 -36.82 -83.49 -11.73
CA LYS A 225 -37.14 -84.28 -12.92
C LYS A 225 -36.05 -85.31 -13.25
N HIS A 226 -34.78 -84.94 -13.10
CA HIS A 226 -33.65 -85.84 -13.29
C HIS A 226 -33.70 -87.02 -12.30
N ASN A 227 -33.91 -86.75 -11.02
CA ASN A 227 -34.02 -87.80 -9.99
C ASN A 227 -35.21 -88.73 -10.25
N ASP A 228 -36.36 -88.20 -10.67
CA ASP A 228 -37.54 -89.00 -11.01
C ASP A 228 -37.26 -89.92 -12.21
N LEU A 229 -36.54 -89.42 -13.22
CA LEU A 229 -36.10 -90.21 -14.38
C LEU A 229 -35.06 -91.27 -14.01
N GLU A 230 -34.11 -90.94 -13.13
CA GLU A 230 -33.11 -91.89 -12.62
C GLU A 230 -33.77 -93.01 -11.81
N LEU A 231 -34.75 -92.69 -10.95
CA LEU A 231 -35.51 -93.71 -10.24
C LEU A 231 -36.28 -94.61 -11.21
N LEU A 232 -36.88 -94.01 -12.24
CA LEU A 232 -37.62 -94.76 -13.26
C LEU A 232 -36.73 -95.70 -14.07
N SER A 233 -35.48 -95.34 -14.36
CA SER A 233 -34.56 -96.20 -15.14
C SER A 233 -34.16 -97.48 -14.41
N HIS A 234 -34.30 -97.52 -13.08
CA HIS A 234 -33.98 -98.69 -12.26
C HIS A 234 -35.23 -99.52 -11.89
N THR A 235 -36.40 -99.24 -12.48
CA THR A 235 -37.63 -99.98 -12.19
C THR A 235 -37.71 -101.27 -13.03
N ASP A 236 -38.05 -102.39 -12.40
CA ASP A 236 -38.33 -103.66 -13.10
C ASP A 236 -39.80 -103.78 -13.55
N ASP A 237 -40.70 -102.88 -13.10
CA ASP A 237 -42.11 -102.86 -13.47
C ASP A 237 -42.30 -102.19 -14.83
N HIS A 238 -42.49 -103.01 -15.86
CA HIS A 238 -42.67 -102.56 -17.24
C HIS A 238 -43.89 -101.65 -17.45
N ILE A 239 -44.98 -101.82 -16.69
CA ILE A 239 -46.19 -101.00 -16.84
C ILE A 239 -45.99 -99.65 -16.16
N HIS A 240 -45.44 -99.64 -14.94
CA HIS A 240 -45.07 -98.40 -14.25
C HIS A 240 -44.04 -97.60 -15.06
N PHE A 241 -43.06 -98.27 -15.68
CA PHE A 241 -42.12 -97.64 -16.61
C PHE A 241 -42.85 -96.89 -17.74
N LEU A 242 -43.73 -97.57 -18.46
CA LEU A 242 -44.44 -96.99 -19.61
C LEU A 242 -45.38 -95.84 -19.21
N GLN A 243 -46.07 -95.94 -18.07
CA GLN A 243 -46.97 -94.90 -17.57
C GLN A 243 -46.22 -93.66 -17.06
N SER A 244 -45.16 -93.86 -16.27
CA SER A 244 -44.36 -92.76 -15.73
C SER A 244 -43.50 -92.09 -16.81
N TRP A 245 -43.02 -92.85 -17.81
CA TRP A 245 -42.31 -92.30 -18.96
C TRP A 245 -43.19 -91.33 -19.78
N GLN A 246 -44.45 -91.68 -20.03
CA GLN A 246 -45.38 -90.79 -20.73
C GLN A 246 -45.58 -89.45 -19.99
N SER A 247 -45.53 -89.48 -18.65
CA SER A 247 -45.66 -88.28 -17.82
C SER A 247 -44.37 -87.44 -17.76
N LEU A 248 -43.20 -88.08 -17.70
CA LEU A 248 -41.91 -87.40 -17.53
C LEU A 248 -41.26 -86.96 -18.85
N SER A 249 -41.60 -87.58 -19.98
CA SER A 249 -41.01 -87.28 -21.29
C SER A 249 -41.48 -85.96 -21.90
N GLY A 250 -42.52 -85.33 -21.36
CA GLY A 250 -43.01 -84.02 -21.81
C GLY A 250 -41.99 -82.89 -21.59
N PRO A 251 -42.00 -81.84 -22.43
CA PRO A 251 -41.19 -80.64 -22.21
C PRO A 251 -41.54 -80.00 -20.85
N SER A 252 -40.55 -79.41 -20.19
CA SER A 252 -40.70 -78.85 -18.83
C SER A 252 -41.62 -77.62 -18.76
N GLY A 253 -41.99 -77.03 -19.90
CA GLY A 253 -42.96 -75.93 -19.98
C GLY A 253 -42.39 -74.53 -19.70
N TYR A 254 -41.09 -74.43 -19.37
CA TYR A 254 -40.42 -73.15 -19.13
C TYR A 254 -39.89 -72.52 -20.43
N GLU A 255 -39.77 -71.19 -20.43
CA GLU A 255 -39.05 -70.47 -21.48
C GLU A 255 -37.58 -70.91 -21.52
N ASP A 256 -37.02 -71.07 -22.72
CA ASP A 256 -35.62 -71.47 -22.91
C ASP A 256 -34.65 -70.36 -22.43
N LEU A 257 -34.23 -70.47 -21.16
CA LEU A 257 -33.28 -69.52 -20.54
C LEU A 257 -31.85 -69.65 -21.09
N ASN A 258 -31.54 -70.66 -21.91
CA ASN A 258 -30.22 -70.82 -22.56
C ASN A 258 -29.90 -69.68 -23.55
N LYS A 259 -30.89 -68.86 -23.91
CA LYS A 259 -30.71 -67.69 -24.76
C LYS A 259 -30.18 -66.47 -24.02
N ILE A 260 -30.17 -66.48 -22.67
CA ILE A 260 -29.65 -65.38 -21.87
C ILE A 260 -28.13 -65.37 -21.98
N ARG A 261 -27.57 -64.26 -22.48
CA ARG A 261 -26.13 -64.01 -22.51
C ARG A 261 -25.75 -63.04 -21.41
N VAL A 262 -24.80 -63.42 -20.57
CA VAL A 262 -24.17 -62.51 -19.62
C VAL A 262 -23.34 -61.49 -20.40
N ALA A 263 -23.53 -60.20 -20.10
CA ALA A 263 -22.75 -59.15 -20.73
C ALA A 263 -21.26 -59.30 -20.40
N PRO A 264 -20.35 -59.14 -21.38
CA PRO A 264 -18.91 -59.33 -21.17
C PRO A 264 -18.25 -58.22 -20.32
N TYR A 265 -18.95 -57.10 -20.10
CA TYR A 265 -18.46 -55.97 -19.32
C TYR A 265 -19.56 -55.41 -18.41
N TYR A 266 -19.24 -55.19 -17.13
CA TYR A 266 -20.17 -54.74 -16.09
C TYR A 266 -19.49 -53.74 -15.14
N SER A 267 -18.83 -52.73 -15.70
CA SER A 267 -18.13 -51.67 -14.94
C SER A 267 -18.57 -50.26 -15.35
N PHE A 268 -18.39 -49.30 -14.44
CA PHE A 268 -18.59 -47.87 -14.71
C PHE A 268 -17.33 -47.16 -15.23
N ASP A 269 -16.42 -47.88 -15.89
CA ASP A 269 -15.14 -47.31 -16.35
C ASP A 269 -15.33 -46.18 -17.37
N ALA A 270 -16.36 -46.27 -18.21
CA ALA A 270 -16.73 -45.20 -19.13
C ALA A 270 -17.11 -43.91 -18.37
N THR A 271 -17.90 -44.04 -17.31
CA THR A 271 -18.28 -42.92 -16.42
C THR A 271 -17.06 -42.32 -15.75
N LYS A 272 -16.14 -43.16 -15.24
CA LYS A 272 -14.88 -42.70 -14.64
C LYS A 272 -14.02 -41.90 -15.63
N ARG A 273 -13.91 -42.36 -16.88
CA ARG A 273 -13.21 -41.63 -17.95
C ARG A 273 -13.87 -40.29 -18.26
N ALA A 274 -15.19 -40.25 -18.34
CA ALA A 274 -15.94 -39.01 -18.57
C ALA A 274 -15.74 -37.98 -17.46
N ILE A 275 -15.79 -38.40 -16.18
CA ILE A 275 -15.50 -37.53 -15.02
C ILE A 275 -14.05 -37.02 -15.07
N SER A 276 -13.10 -37.88 -15.46
CA SER A 276 -11.69 -37.48 -15.60
C SER A 276 -11.49 -36.45 -16.71
N ALA A 277 -12.21 -36.58 -17.83
CA ALA A 277 -12.19 -35.61 -18.92
C ALA A 277 -12.78 -34.26 -18.48
N LEU A 278 -13.90 -34.27 -17.74
CA LEU A 278 -14.50 -33.06 -17.16
C LEU A 278 -13.50 -32.32 -16.26
N LYS A 279 -12.78 -33.04 -15.39
CA LYS A 279 -11.74 -32.47 -14.54
C LYS A 279 -10.69 -31.70 -15.35
N LEU A 280 -10.15 -32.32 -16.40
CA LEU A 280 -9.13 -31.70 -17.24
C LEU A 280 -9.64 -30.42 -17.92
N GLN A 281 -10.90 -30.42 -18.39
CA GLN A 281 -11.51 -29.24 -18.97
C GLN A 281 -11.65 -28.09 -17.97
N VAL A 282 -12.06 -28.38 -16.73
CA VAL A 282 -12.16 -27.36 -15.67
C VAL A 282 -10.79 -26.78 -15.33
N GLU A 283 -9.75 -27.61 -15.25
CA GLU A 283 -8.37 -27.16 -14.97
C GLU A 283 -7.82 -26.25 -16.08
N GLU A 284 -8.04 -26.60 -17.35
CA GLU A 284 -7.53 -25.80 -18.48
C GLU A 284 -8.24 -24.44 -18.57
N VAL A 285 -9.58 -24.42 -18.46
CA VAL A 285 -10.34 -23.16 -18.46
C VAL A 285 -9.91 -22.28 -17.30
N SER A 286 -9.73 -22.86 -16.10
CA SER A 286 -9.28 -22.12 -14.92
C SER A 286 -7.92 -21.45 -15.16
N LYS A 287 -6.96 -22.16 -15.75
CA LYS A 287 -5.62 -21.62 -16.03
C LYS A 287 -5.66 -20.42 -16.98
N VAL A 288 -6.46 -20.51 -18.04
CA VAL A 288 -6.62 -19.43 -19.03
C VAL A 288 -7.22 -18.19 -18.37
N GLU A 289 -8.32 -18.35 -17.63
CA GLU A 289 -9.01 -17.21 -17.01
C GLU A 289 -8.19 -16.59 -15.86
N MET A 290 -7.49 -17.39 -15.06
CA MET A 290 -6.61 -16.88 -14.00
C MET A 290 -5.49 -15.98 -14.55
N SER A 291 -5.00 -16.26 -15.76
CA SER A 291 -4.02 -15.41 -16.43
C SER A 291 -4.59 -14.04 -16.79
N LYS A 292 -5.83 -13.98 -17.28
CA LYS A 292 -6.54 -12.73 -17.58
C LYS A 292 -6.85 -11.93 -16.32
N ILE A 293 -7.33 -12.60 -15.27
CA ILE A 293 -7.58 -11.99 -13.96
C ILE A 293 -6.29 -11.38 -13.40
N SER A 294 -5.17 -12.11 -13.47
CA SER A 294 -3.86 -11.59 -13.04
C SER A 294 -3.43 -10.34 -13.81
N GLY A 295 -3.76 -10.27 -15.11
CA GLY A 295 -3.55 -9.08 -15.93
C GLY A 295 -4.37 -7.89 -15.44
N ALA A 296 -5.69 -8.05 -15.32
CA ALA A 296 -6.61 -6.99 -14.90
C ALA A 296 -6.28 -6.42 -13.51
N VAL A 297 -5.87 -7.26 -12.55
CA VAL A 297 -5.45 -6.80 -11.20
C VAL A 297 -4.25 -5.85 -11.28
N LYS A 298 -3.35 -6.05 -12.23
CA LYS A 298 -2.12 -5.25 -12.38
C LYS A 298 -2.35 -3.92 -13.08
N GLU A 299 -3.49 -3.68 -13.72
CA GLU A 299 -3.79 -2.43 -14.45
C GLU A 299 -4.13 -1.25 -13.52
N VAL A 300 -4.38 -1.52 -12.23
CA VAL A 300 -4.85 -0.50 -11.29
C VAL A 300 -3.68 0.26 -10.68
N HIS A 301 -3.66 1.58 -10.88
CA HIS A 301 -2.60 2.47 -10.40
C HIS A 301 -3.17 3.78 -9.85
N ILE A 302 -2.55 4.34 -8.80
CA ILE A 302 -2.95 5.65 -8.24
C ILE A 302 -2.22 6.81 -8.94
N THR A 303 -1.02 6.55 -9.43
CA THR A 303 -0.17 7.55 -10.07
C THR A 303 0.24 7.09 -11.45
N GLU A 304 0.07 7.95 -12.44
CA GLU A 304 0.66 7.78 -13.75
C GLU A 304 2.14 8.20 -13.68
N GLU A 305 3.06 7.29 -14.00
CA GLU A 305 4.44 7.68 -14.26
C GLU A 305 4.48 8.43 -15.60
N ASN A 306 4.67 9.74 -15.55
CA ASN A 306 4.90 10.52 -16.77
C ASN A 306 6.18 9.98 -17.45
N GLU A 307 6.07 9.47 -18.69
CA GLU A 307 7.16 8.84 -19.46
C GLU A 307 8.44 9.71 -19.53
N GLU A 308 8.32 11.04 -19.38
CA GLU A 308 9.45 11.98 -19.27
C GLU A 308 10.38 11.72 -18.06
N ARG A 309 9.90 11.10 -16.98
CA ARG A 309 10.72 10.79 -15.78
C ARG A 309 11.54 9.51 -15.92
N LYS A 310 11.16 8.58 -16.81
CA LYS A 310 11.93 7.38 -17.12
C LYS A 310 13.26 7.73 -17.78
N SER A 311 13.21 8.59 -18.81
CA SER A 311 14.41 9.07 -19.54
C SER A 311 15.46 9.68 -18.60
N ARG A 312 15.03 10.48 -17.60
CA ARG A 312 15.96 11.14 -16.67
C ARG A 312 16.54 10.22 -15.59
N ARG A 313 15.86 9.13 -15.23
CA ARG A 313 16.41 8.13 -14.29
C ARG A 313 17.39 7.20 -14.97
N GLU A 314 17.15 6.84 -16.23
CA GLU A 314 18.09 6.02 -17.02
C GLU A 314 19.37 6.75 -17.39
N SER A 315 19.31 8.08 -17.63
CA SER A 315 20.52 8.86 -17.91
C SER A 315 21.44 9.04 -16.70
N VAL A 316 20.89 9.10 -15.48
CA VAL A 316 21.67 9.27 -14.24
C VAL A 316 22.36 7.96 -13.81
N LEU A 317 21.84 6.80 -14.22
CA LEU A 317 22.44 5.49 -13.93
C LEU A 317 23.55 5.08 -14.92
N ARG A 318 23.75 5.81 -16.02
CA ARG A 318 24.80 5.51 -17.02
C ARG A 318 26.11 6.29 -16.83
N GLU A 319 26.17 7.25 -15.92
CA GLU A 319 27.40 7.97 -15.58
C GLU A 319 27.89 7.59 -14.19
N GLU A 320 28.42 6.37 -14.05
CA GLU A 320 29.35 6.07 -12.95
C GLU A 320 30.76 6.59 -13.32
N PRO A 321 31.50 7.24 -12.39
CA PRO A 321 32.87 7.65 -12.66
C PRO A 321 33.77 6.40 -12.71
N LYS A 322 34.54 6.24 -13.80
CA LYS A 322 35.62 5.24 -13.89
C LYS A 322 36.60 5.45 -12.74
N ILE A 323 36.53 4.59 -11.73
CA ILE A 323 37.56 4.48 -10.69
C ILE A 323 38.82 3.93 -11.38
N ARG A 324 39.89 4.72 -11.36
CA ARG A 324 41.20 4.35 -11.91
C ARG A 324 41.87 3.41 -10.90
N GLU A 325 41.92 2.11 -11.19
CA GLU A 325 42.60 1.14 -10.33
C GLU A 325 44.12 1.35 -10.34
N GLU A 326 44.75 1.28 -9.16
CA GLU A 326 46.21 1.38 -9.01
C GLU A 326 46.91 0.09 -9.48
N PRO A 327 48.00 0.21 -10.27
CA PRO A 327 48.70 -0.94 -10.83
C PRO A 327 49.45 -1.75 -9.76
N ARG A 328 49.18 -3.06 -9.71
CA ARG A 328 49.70 -3.98 -8.66
C ARG A 328 50.96 -4.74 -9.06
N ALA A 329 51.48 -4.55 -10.27
CA ALA A 329 52.74 -5.14 -10.73
C ALA A 329 53.68 -4.08 -11.34
N ARG A 330 54.99 -4.30 -11.22
CA ARG A 330 56.05 -3.40 -11.73
C ARG A 330 55.94 -3.17 -13.26
N GLU A 331 55.40 -4.14 -13.97
CA GLU A 331 55.17 -4.10 -15.43
C GLU A 331 54.03 -3.14 -15.81
N ASP A 332 53.03 -2.99 -14.94
CA ASP A 332 51.88 -2.11 -15.16
C ASP A 332 52.23 -0.63 -14.91
N PHE A 333 53.22 -0.37 -14.05
CA PHE A 333 53.73 0.98 -13.79
C PHE A 333 54.39 1.58 -15.05
N LEU A 334 55.06 0.76 -15.87
CA LEU A 334 55.72 1.23 -17.09
C LEU A 334 54.74 1.59 -18.21
N ARG A 335 53.50 1.07 -18.20
CA ARG A 335 52.47 1.47 -19.18
C ARG A 335 51.83 2.82 -18.84
N CYS A 336 51.80 3.22 -17.57
CA CYS A 336 51.24 4.51 -17.16
C CYS A 336 52.16 5.71 -17.44
N VAL A 337 53.47 5.49 -17.63
CA VAL A 337 54.47 6.57 -17.82
C VAL A 337 54.67 6.96 -19.29
N VAL A 338 54.17 6.18 -20.25
CA VAL A 338 54.36 6.45 -21.70
C VAL A 338 53.19 7.24 -22.33
N GLN A 339 52.18 7.63 -21.55
CA GLN A 339 51.07 8.50 -21.99
C GLN A 339 50.86 9.69 -21.03
N GLY A 340 51.95 10.40 -20.72
CA GLY A 340 51.94 11.70 -20.06
C GLY A 340 52.50 12.77 -20.98
#